data_AF-A0A4P5VBT7-F1
#
_entry.id   AF-A0A4P5VBT7-F1
#
_cell.length_a   1.000
_cell.length_b   1.000
_cell.length_c   1.000
_cell.angle_alpha   90.00
_cell.angle_beta   90.00
_cell.angle_gamma   90.00
#
_symmetry.space_group_name_H-M   'P 1'
#
loop_
_entity.id
_entity.type
_entity.pdbx_description
1 polymer ?
#
loop_
_entity_poly.entity_id
_entity_poly.type
_entity_poly.pdbx_seq_one_letter_code
_entity_poly.pdbx_strand_id
1 'polypeptide(L)' 'MLRAAMDRAQLDAIELMLRDLNTRHDEIRHRAAFRGCTRELLALQQELVQYLSRKREGLNGR' A
#
# COMPACT_ATOMS: atom_id res chain seq x y z
N MET A 1 5.25 10.53 25.00
CA MET A 1 4.32 11.31 24.16
C MET A 1 4.82 11.45 22.71
N LEU A 2 6.05 11.88 22.46
CA LEU A 2 6.58 12.05 21.08
C LEU A 2 6.49 10.78 20.22
N ARG A 3 6.82 9.62 20.79
CA ARG A 3 6.79 8.31 20.10
C ARG A 3 5.38 7.89 19.67
N ALA A 4 4.39 8.05 20.54
CA ALA A 4 2.99 7.73 20.22
C ALA A 4 2.43 8.62 19.10
N ALA A 5 2.80 9.90 19.06
CA ALA A 5 2.41 10.80 17.98
C ALA A 5 3.06 10.40 16.64
N MET A 6 4.32 9.95 16.68
CA MET A 6 5.04 9.45 15.52
C MET A 6 4.45 8.13 15.00
N ASP A 7 4.10 7.20 15.91
CA ASP A 7 3.43 5.95 15.56
C ASP A 7 2.05 6.22 14.92
N ARG A 8 1.32 7.24 15.40
CA ARG A 8 0.03 7.64 14.80
C ARG A 8 0.19 8.21 13.40
N ALA A 9 1.10 9.15 13.20
CA ALA A 9 1.37 9.71 11.86
C ALA A 9 1.81 8.62 10.86
N GLN A 10 2.58 7.64 11.34
CA GLN A 10 3.00 6.50 10.52
C GLN A 10 1.82 5.57 10.17
N LEU A 11 0.90 5.32 11.10
CA LEU A 11 -0.33 4.55 10.85
C LEU A 11 -1.21 5.25 9.80
N ASP A 12 -1.47 6.55 9.96
CA ASP A 12 -2.29 7.33 9.04
C ASP A 12 -1.68 7.29 7.61
N ALA A 13 -0.35 7.40 7.49
CA ALA A 13 0.34 7.28 6.21
C ALA A 13 0.19 5.88 5.59
N ILE A 14 0.25 4.81 6.39
CA ILE A 14 0.05 3.43 5.90
C ILE A 14 -1.38 3.23 5.40
N GLU A 15 -2.37 3.77 6.12
CA GLU A 15 -3.78 3.68 5.72
C GLU A 15 -4.05 4.40 4.39
N LEU A 16 -3.46 5.59 4.21
CA LEU A 16 -3.54 6.33 2.94
C LEU A 16 -2.95 5.51 1.78
N MET A 17 -1.76 4.93 1.97
CA MET A 17 -1.11 4.10 0.95
C MET A 17 -1.91 2.83 0.62
N LEU A 18 -2.47 2.16 1.62
CA LEU A 18 -3.32 0.98 1.41
C LEU A 18 -4.59 1.34 0.64
N ARG A 19 -5.21 2.49 0.92
CA ARG A 19 -6.37 2.97 0.18
C ARG A 19 -6.02 3.27 -1.28
N ASP A 20 -4.90 3.93 -1.52
CA ASP A 20 -4.43 4.24 -2.86
C ASP A 20 -4.14 2.97 -3.67
N LEU A 21 -3.41 2.01 -3.08
CA LEU A 21 -3.12 0.73 -3.71
C LEU A 21 -4.36 -0.10 -4.03
N ASN A 22 -5.45 0.03 -3.25
CA ASN A 22 -6.71 -0.66 -3.54
C ASN A 22 -7.64 0.13 -4.47
N THR A 23 -7.28 1.38 -4.79
CA THR A 23 -8.01 2.18 -5.76
C THR A 23 -7.74 1.67 -7.16
N ARG A 24 -8.78 1.69 -7.99
CA ARG A 24 -8.66 1.32 -9.39
C ARG A 24 -8.03 2.47 -10.20
N HIS A 25 -6.73 2.37 -10.44
CA HIS A 25 -5.98 3.32 -11.28
C HIS A 25 -5.99 2.92 -12.76
N ASP A 26 -7.04 3.32 -13.49
CA ASP A 26 -7.23 2.90 -14.90
C ASP A 26 -6.08 3.32 -15.82
N GLU A 27 -5.46 4.48 -15.60
CA GLU A 27 -4.31 4.94 -16.40
C GLU A 27 -3.11 4.00 -16.31
N ILE A 28 -2.76 3.57 -15.09
CA ILE A 28 -1.65 2.63 -14.85
C ILE A 28 -2.00 1.24 -15.41
N ARG A 29 -3.26 0.79 -15.23
CA ARG A 29 -3.73 -0.49 -15.75
C ARG A 29 -3.73 -0.53 -17.27
N HIS A 30 -4.15 0.54 -17.94
CA HIS A 30 -4.09 0.66 -19.40
C HIS A 30 -2.64 0.61 -19.90
N ARG A 31 -1.72 1.33 -19.25
CA ARG A 31 -0.29 1.25 -19.59
C ARG A 31 0.29 -0.14 -19.40
N ALA A 32 -0.06 -0.83 -18.32
CA ALA A 32 0.42 -2.19 -18.06
C ALA A 32 -0.14 -3.17 -19.09
N ALA A 33 -1.41 -3.06 -19.45
CA ALA A 33 -2.01 -3.85 -20.53
C ALA A 33 -1.31 -3.59 -21.87
N PHE A 34 -1.08 -2.33 -22.22
CA PHE A 34 -0.37 -1.95 -23.44
C PHE A 34 1.05 -2.50 -23.49
N ARG A 35 1.74 -2.54 -22.35
CA ARG A 35 3.11 -3.09 -22.23
C ARG A 35 3.14 -4.61 -22.04
N GLY A 36 2.00 -5.28 -21.92
CA GLY A 36 1.92 -6.72 -21.65
C GLY A 36 2.35 -7.12 -20.23
N CYS A 37 2.39 -6.18 -19.27
CA CYS A 37 2.88 -6.40 -17.90
C CYS A 37 1.79 -6.34 -16.81
N THR A 38 0.54 -6.65 -17.17
CA THR A 38 -0.60 -6.61 -16.24
C THR A 38 -0.42 -7.57 -15.06
N ARG A 39 0.14 -8.75 -15.28
CA ARG A 39 0.31 -9.76 -14.22
C ARG A 39 1.34 -9.30 -13.19
N GLU A 40 2.45 -8.74 -13.66
CA GLU A 40 3.54 -8.19 -12.86
C GLU A 40 3.06 -6.99 -12.04
N LEU A 41 2.25 -6.11 -12.63
CA LEU A 41 1.63 -5.01 -11.90
C LEU A 41 0.76 -5.51 -10.74
N LEU A 42 -0.10 -6.51 -10.99
CA LEU A 42 -0.99 -7.07 -9.97
C LEU A 42 -0.21 -7.80 -8.86
N ALA A 43 0.84 -8.54 -9.22
CA ALA A 43 1.72 -9.19 -8.27
C ALA A 43 2.41 -8.16 -7.36
N LEU A 44 3.01 -7.12 -7.94
CA LEU A 44 3.67 -6.06 -7.19
C LEU A 44 2.70 -5.30 -6.27
N GLN A 45 1.48 -5.02 -6.77
CA GLN A 45 0.43 -4.39 -5.96
C GLN A 45 0.08 -5.27 -4.74
N GLN A 46 -0.07 -6.59 -4.93
CA GLN A 46 -0.33 -7.52 -3.81
C GLN A 46 0.82 -7.56 -2.81
N GLU A 47 2.07 -7.60 -3.28
CA GLU A 47 3.25 -7.57 -2.41
C GLU A 47 3.30 -6.30 -1.55
N LEU A 48 3.03 -5.14 -2.15
CA LEU A 48 2.97 -3.86 -1.43
C LEU A 48 1.85 -3.82 -0.39
N VAL A 49 0.65 -4.31 -0.72
CA VAL A 49 -0.47 -4.42 0.22
C VAL A 49 -0.10 -5.32 1.41
N GLN A 50 0.52 -6.48 1.15
CA GLN A 50 0.95 -7.39 2.22
C GLN A 50 2.04 -6.77 3.10
N TYR A 51 3.01 -6.09 2.50
CA TYR A 51 4.08 -5.39 3.23
C TYR A 51 3.49 -4.33 4.17
N LEU A 52 2.62 -3.46 3.66
CA LEU A 52 2.01 -2.39 4.44
C LEU A 52 1.07 -2.93 5.53
N SER A 53 0.34 -4.02 5.26
CA SER A 53 -0.53 -4.65 6.25
C SER A 53 0.27 -5.20 7.44
N ARG A 54 1.36 -5.92 7.18
CA ARG A 54 2.28 -6.40 8.23
C ARG A 54 2.91 -5.23 9.01
N LYS A 55 3.28 -4.15 8.31
CA LYS A 55 3.85 -2.95 8.94
C LYS A 55 2.84 -2.27 9.88
N ARG A 56 1.57 -2.21 9.49
CA ARG A 56 0.45 -1.68 10.31
C ARG A 56 0.22 -2.55 11.55
N GLU A 57 0.16 -3.87 11.38
CA GLU A 57 -0.01 -4.81 12.51
C GLU A 57 1.11 -4.68 13.54
N GLY A 58 2.35 -4.54 13.08
CA GLY A 58 3.50 -4.30 13.97
C GLY A 58 3.50 -2.96 14.70
N LEU A 59 2.64 -2.01 14.31
CA LEU A 59 2.42 -0.75 15.03
C LEU A 59 1.21 -0.81 15.96
N ASN A 60 0.15 -1.54 15.58
CA ASN A 60 -1.04 -1.73 16.42
C ASN A 60 -0.79 -2.72 17.59
N GLY A 61 0.15 -3.64 17.45
CA GLY A 61 0.53 -4.61 18.49
C GLY A 61 1.64 -4.14 19.44
N ARG A 62 2.02 -2.85 19.40
CA ARG A 62 3.01 -2.22 20.29
C ARG A 62 2.33 -1.33 21.31
#